data_AF-S2FEM1-F1
#
_entry.id   AF-S2FEM1-F1
#
_cell.length_a   1.000
_cell.length_b   1.000
_cell.length_c   1.000
_cell.angle_alpha   90.00
_cell.angle_beta   90.00
_cell.angle_gamma   90.00
#
_symmetry.space_group_name_H-M   'P 1'
#
loop_
_entity.id
_entity.type
_entity.pdbx_description
1 polymer ?
#
loop_
_entity_poly.entity_id
_entity_poly.type
_entity_poly.pdbx_seq_one_letter_code
_entity_poly.pdbx_strand_id
1 'polypeptide(L)' 'MDSQRLAVPDPATYRFAVFCCSFKMELGSTPDHALALFADEAMAKRYGAWMWPSTFEVVDRLAQPEATD' A
#
# COMPACT_ATOMS: atom_id res chain seq x y z
N MET A 1 -14.72 20.20 14.99
CA MET A 1 -13.98 18.92 15.07
C MET A 1 -12.52 19.25 14.88
N ASP A 2 -11.80 19.46 15.99
CA ASP A 2 -10.39 19.86 16.01
C ASP A 2 -9.49 18.70 15.58
N SER A 3 -9.15 18.66 14.30
CA SER A 3 -8.07 17.82 13.75
C SER A 3 -6.67 18.24 14.23
N GLN A 4 -6.58 19.22 15.13
CA GLN A 4 -5.35 19.89 15.59
C GLN A 4 -4.40 19.02 16.42
N ARG A 5 -4.79 17.78 16.74
CA ARG A 5 -3.98 16.82 17.53
C ARG A 5 -3.42 15.66 16.72
N LEU A 6 -3.67 15.63 15.41
CA LEU A 6 -3.09 14.61 14.54
C LEU A 6 -1.80 15.16 13.95
N ALA A 7 -0.68 14.48 14.21
CA ALA A 7 0.56 14.77 13.49
C ALA A 7 0.27 14.69 11.99
N VAL A 8 0.68 15.71 11.24
CA VAL A 8 0.53 15.70 9.78
C VAL A 8 1.31 14.49 9.26
N PRO A 9 0.65 13.49 8.65
CA PRO A 9 1.35 12.32 8.15
C PRO A 9 2.21 12.76 6.97
N ASP A 10 3.53 12.59 7.10
CA ASP A 10 4.44 12.82 5.99
C ASP A 10 4.31 11.67 4.99
N PRO A 11 3.79 11.90 3.77
CA PRO A 11 3.61 10.87 2.76
C PRO A 11 4.93 10.21 2.32
N ALA A 12 6.08 10.86 2.55
CA ALA A 12 7.41 10.28 2.27
C ALA A 12 7.80 9.19 3.27
N THR A 13 7.22 9.20 4.48
CA THR A 13 7.47 8.16 5.49
C THR A 13 6.80 6.83 5.12
N TYR A 14 5.78 6.84 4.28
CA TYR A 14 5.02 5.65 3.90
C TYR A 14 5.45 5.09 2.54
N ARG A 15 6.54 4.33 2.60
CA ARG A 15 7.24 3.73 1.46
C ARG A 15 6.48 2.56 0.83
N PHE A 16 5.84 1.70 1.61
CA PHE A 16 5.22 0.48 1.12
C PHE A 16 3.71 0.66 0.98
N ALA A 17 3.16 0.31 -0.17
CA ALA A 17 1.73 0.27 -0.42
C ALA A 17 1.24 -1.17 -0.49
N VAL A 18 0.14 -1.48 0.20
CA VAL A 18 -0.55 -2.76 0.09
C VAL A 18 -1.73 -2.62 -0.87
N PHE A 19 -1.75 -3.49 -1.87
CA PHE A 19 -2.85 -3.64 -2.81
C PHE A 19 -3.59 -4.94 -2.52
N CYS A 20 -4.91 -4.90 -2.55
CA CYS A 20 -5.73 -6.10 -2.57
C CYS A 20 -5.81 -6.54 -4.02
N CYS A 21 -5.22 -7.68 -4.36
CA CYS A 21 -5.23 -8.20 -5.73
C CYS A 21 -6.60 -8.78 -6.13
N SER A 22 -7.70 -8.22 -5.64
CA SER A 22 -9.07 -8.68 -5.94
C SER A 22 -9.46 -8.43 -7.39
N PHE A 23 -8.82 -7.46 -8.06
CA PHE A 23 -8.84 -7.31 -9.53
C PHE A 23 -8.39 -8.58 -10.27
N LYS A 24 -7.44 -9.35 -9.73
CA LYS A 24 -6.91 -10.57 -10.35
C LYS A 24 -7.95 -11.72 -10.41
N MET A 25 -9.11 -11.53 -9.79
CA MET A 25 -10.30 -12.39 -9.84
C MET A 25 -11.47 -11.79 -10.64
N GLU A 26 -11.23 -10.74 -11.44
CA GLU A 26 -12.24 -10.03 -12.26
C GLU A 26 -13.45 -9.49 -11.46
N LEU A 27 -13.25 -9.16 -10.18
CA LEU A 27 -14.30 -8.69 -9.26
C LEU A 27 -14.30 -7.17 -9.03
N GLY A 28 -13.45 -6.39 -9.72
CA GLY A 28 -13.32 -4.95 -9.50
C GLY A 28 -12.87 -4.16 -10.73
N SER A 29 -13.28 -2.89 -10.81
CA SER A 29 -12.85 -1.95 -11.85
C SER A 29 -11.47 -1.41 -11.52
N THR A 30 -10.54 -1.48 -12.48
CA THR A 30 -9.25 -0.79 -12.38
C THR A 30 -9.44 0.73 -12.31
N PRO A 31 -8.53 1.48 -11.65
CA PRO A 31 -7.30 1.04 -10.98
C PRO A 31 -7.53 0.67 -9.51
N ASP A 32 -6.84 -0.36 -9.03
CA ASP A 32 -6.76 -0.65 -7.60
C ASP A 32 -6.02 0.49 -6.91
N HIS A 33 -6.74 1.29 -6.13
CA HIS A 33 -6.12 2.25 -5.24
C HIS A 33 -5.42 1.49 -4.10
N ALA A 34 -4.23 1.97 -3.71
CA ALA A 34 -3.52 1.41 -2.55
C ALA A 34 -4.45 1.44 -1.33
N LEU A 35 -4.74 0.26 -0.78
CA LEU A 35 -5.67 0.11 0.35
C LEU A 35 -5.06 0.62 1.64
N ALA A 36 -3.75 0.45 1.80
CA ALA A 36 -3.02 0.90 2.97
C ALA A 36 -1.57 1.24 2.63
N LEU A 37 -1.02 2.23 3.33
CA LEU A 37 0.35 2.66 3.23
C LEU A 37 1.08 2.37 4.55
N PHE A 38 2.30 1.83 4.46
CA PHE A 38 3.13 1.44 5.58
C PHE A 38 4.54 1.99 5.42
N ALA A 39 5.17 2.33 6.54
CA ALA A 39 6.58 2.71 6.56
C ALA A 39 7.51 1.49 6.43
N ASP A 40 7.05 0.31 6.86
CA ASP A 40 7.83 -0.92 6.94
C ASP A 40 7.21 -2.05 6.11
N GLU A 41 8.05 -2.76 5.36
CA GLU A 41 7.64 -3.85 4.46
C GLU A 41 7.11 -5.07 5.21
N ALA A 42 7.72 -5.44 6.33
CA ALA A 42 7.30 -6.58 7.12
C ALA A 42 5.93 -6.32 7.75
N MET A 43 5.66 -5.08 8.15
CA MET A 43 4.35 -4.67 8.64
C MET A 43 3.29 -4.72 7.52
N ALA A 44 3.63 -4.22 6.33
CA ALA A 44 2.76 -4.30 5.15
C ALA A 44 2.43 -5.76 4.78
N LYS A 45 3.43 -6.64 4.79
CA LYS A 45 3.28 -8.07 4.49
C LYS A 45 2.43 -8.79 5.53
N ARG A 46 2.63 -8.53 6.82
CA ARG A 46 1.82 -9.12 7.90
C ARG A 46 0.37 -8.67 7.80
N TYR A 47 0.13 -7.39 7.55
CA TYR A 47 -1.21 -6.85 7.37
C TYR A 47 -1.90 -7.47 6.15
N GLY A 48 -1.19 -7.51 5.01
CA GLY A 48 -1.67 -8.14 3.78
C GLY A 48 -2.01 -9.61 3.98
N ALA A 49 -1.12 -10.40 4.58
CA ALA A 49 -1.35 -11.83 4.85
C ALA A 49 -2.48 -12.09 5.84
N TRP A 50 -2.71 -11.18 6.80
CA TRP A 50 -3.82 -11.31 7.75
C TRP A 50 -5.18 -11.02 7.10
N MET A 51 -5.23 -10.03 6.21
CA MET A 51 -6.46 -9.64 5.50
C MET A 51 -6.76 -10.54 4.29
N TRP A 52 -5.73 -10.91 3.54
CA TRP A 52 -5.80 -11.73 2.34
C TRP A 52 -4.70 -12.80 2.41
N PRO A 53 -5.00 -14.04 2.83
CA PRO A 53 -4.00 -15.08 3.04
C PRO A 53 -3.11 -15.37 1.82
N SER A 54 -3.61 -15.10 0.60
CA SER A 54 -2.94 -15.44 -0.66
C SER A 54 -3.05 -14.39 -1.77
N THR A 55 -3.78 -13.29 -1.56
CA THR A 55 -4.15 -12.34 -2.63
C THR A 55 -3.89 -10.88 -2.25
N PHE A 56 -2.63 -10.57 -1.92
CA PHE A 56 -2.17 -9.20 -1.71
C PHE A 56 -0.81 -8.98 -2.35
N GLU A 57 -0.52 -7.72 -2.66
CA GLU A 57 0.76 -7.27 -3.17
C GLU A 57 1.27 -6.10 -2.35
N VAL A 58 2.56 -6.13 -2.01
CA VAL A 58 3.24 -5.03 -1.32
C VAL A 58 4.20 -4.39 -2.31
N VAL A 59 3.92 -3.16 -2.70
CA VAL A 59 4.73 -2.39 -3.64
C VAL A 59 5.53 -1.35 -2.89
N ASP A 60 6.83 -1.30 -3.14
CA ASP A 60 7.68 -0.21 -2.67
C ASP A 60 7.52 0.99 -3.61
N ARG A 61 7.00 2.10 -3.10
CA ARG A 61 6.76 3.35 -3.82
C ARG A 61 8.03 4.18 -4.05
N LEU A 62 9.08 3.95 -3.26
CA LEU A 62 10.35 4.69 -3.37
C LEU A 62 11.41 3.90 -4.14
N ALA A 63 11.22 2.60 -4.32
CA ALA A 63 11.93 1.83 -5.33
C ALA A 63 11.31 2.09 -6.71
N GLN A 64 11.41 3.31 -7.22
CA GLN A 64 11.28 3.46 -8.67
C GLN A 64 12.39 2.63 -9.34
N PRO A 65 12.09 1.83 -10.37
CA PRO A 65 13.12 1.42 -11.30
C PRO A 65 13.65 2.70 -11.92
N GLU A 66 14.97 2.81 -11.94
CA GLU A 66 15.72 3.66 -12.84
C GLU A 66 15.08 3.56 -14.24
N ALA A 67 14.21 4.51 -14.57
CA ALA A 67 13.74 4.71 -15.93
C ALA A 67 14.89 5.42 -16.65
N THR A 68 15.87 4.61 -17.03
CA THR A 68 16.89 4.96 -18.02
C THR A 68 16.16 5.32 -19.33
N ASP A 69 16.39 6.56 -19.74
CA ASP A 69 16.43 7.12 -21.11
C ASP A 69 15.50 6.53 -22.18
#